data_AF-A0A2V2C7H2-F1
#
_entry.id   AF-A0A2V2C7H2-F1
#
_cell.length_a   1.000
_cell.length_b   1.000
_cell.length_c   1.000
_cell.angle_alpha   90.00
_cell.angle_beta   90.00
_cell.angle_gamma   90.00
#
_symmetry.space_group_name_H-M   'P 1'
#
loop_
_entity.id
_entity.type
_entity.pdbx_description
1 polymer ?
#
loop_
_entity_poly.entity_id
_entity_poly.type
_entity_poly.pdbx_seq_one_letter_code
_entity_poly.pdbx_strand_id
1 'polypeptide(L)'
;MEQASFDEMAGINWAAIKTEYLTTKTSYRKLAEKYGVHKDAIGKRAKAEGWQTDRQMQTDRVTTKTLEKIADKEADRLARLIDATTRAIDVAMEAFEDDKQFNRYLVEKKERYAVPQTEENGETATAISERQWVEEQTFSKVDTKALKDLTGILKDLTGLMRDFYNIPTPAQAAAQKLAAERFELDKRRLGEGEEEGDETGVVLMPPVLEGEDG
;
A
#
# COMPACT_ATOMS: atom_id res chain seq x y z
N MET A 1 53.32 17.70 0.07
CA MET A 1 53.42 16.24 -0.16
C MET A 1 54.05 15.48 1.01
N GLU A 2 54.37 16.12 2.14
CA GLU A 2 55.25 15.53 3.17
C GLU A 2 54.52 14.79 4.32
N GLN A 3 53.22 15.01 4.51
CA GLN A 3 52.45 14.35 5.58
C GLN A 3 51.86 12.99 5.17
N ALA A 4 51.70 12.73 3.87
CA ALA A 4 51.20 11.45 3.37
C ALA A 4 52.17 10.28 3.64
N SER A 5 53.47 10.57 3.74
CA SER A 5 54.53 9.59 3.95
C SER A 5 54.71 9.14 5.41
N PHE A 6 54.19 9.88 6.39
CA PHE A 6 54.41 9.59 7.82
C PHE A 6 53.35 8.66 8.42
N ASP A 7 52.11 8.73 7.92
CA ASP A 7 51.00 7.89 8.39
C ASP A 7 51.03 6.46 7.80
N GLU A 8 51.69 6.27 6.65
CA GLU A 8 51.89 4.95 6.03
C GLU A 8 52.92 4.11 6.82
N MET A 9 53.79 4.75 7.63
CA MET A 9 54.78 4.08 8.49
C MET A 9 54.24 3.66 9.87
N ALA A 10 52.98 3.96 10.22
CA ALA A 10 52.39 3.65 11.53
C ALA A 10 51.44 2.43 11.54
N GLY A 11 51.18 1.78 10.41
CA GLY A 11 50.29 0.61 10.32
C GLY A 11 48.79 0.90 10.56
N ILE A 12 48.41 2.18 10.64
CA ILE A 12 47.01 2.59 10.90
C ILE A 12 46.23 2.59 9.58
N ASN A 13 45.19 1.74 9.51
CA ASN A 13 44.30 1.67 8.34
C ASN A 13 43.23 2.76 8.39
N TRP A 14 43.61 3.98 8.00
CA TRP A 14 42.73 5.14 7.95
C TRP A 14 41.53 5.00 7.01
N ALA A 15 41.67 4.23 5.92
CA ALA A 15 40.58 3.95 5.00
C ALA A 15 39.46 3.14 5.69
N ALA A 16 39.82 2.12 6.47
CA ALA A 16 38.85 1.34 7.24
C ALA A 16 38.11 2.20 8.29
N ILE A 17 38.83 3.07 9.00
CA ILE A 17 38.25 4.01 9.98
C ILE A 17 37.25 4.95 9.29
N LYS A 18 37.62 5.49 8.12
CA LYS A 18 36.75 6.36 7.31
C LYS A 18 35.51 5.60 6.86
N THR A 19 35.64 4.42 6.26
CA THR A 19 34.50 3.62 5.79
C THR A 19 33.52 3.34 6.93
N GLU A 20 33.99 2.89 8.09
CA GLU A 20 33.10 2.60 9.23
C GLU A 20 32.42 3.86 9.79
N TYR A 21 33.11 5.01 9.79
CA TYR A 21 32.50 6.29 10.13
C TYR A 21 31.35 6.67 9.18
N LEU A 22 31.57 6.49 7.88
CA LEU A 22 30.60 6.84 6.84
C LEU A 22 29.40 5.90 6.79
N THR A 23 29.59 4.60 7.06
CA THR A 23 28.52 3.60 6.92
C THR A 23 27.70 3.36 8.19
N THR A 24 28.24 3.67 9.37
CA THR A 24 27.63 3.29 10.66
C THR A 24 27.41 4.51 11.56
N LYS A 25 26.40 4.47 12.46
CA LYS A 25 26.21 5.49 13.54
C LYS A 25 27.26 5.38 14.66
N THR A 26 28.54 5.53 14.31
CA THR A 26 29.65 5.56 15.26
C THR A 26 30.15 6.99 15.51
N SER A 27 30.97 7.17 16.54
CA SER A 27 31.61 8.45 16.90
C SER A 27 33.13 8.30 16.88
N TYR A 28 33.86 9.42 16.76
CA TYR A 28 35.33 9.39 16.80
C TYR A 28 35.90 8.76 18.08
N ARG A 29 35.18 8.84 19.21
CA ARG A 29 35.56 8.15 20.45
C ARG A 29 35.50 6.63 20.30
N LYS A 30 34.40 6.11 19.75
CA LYS A 30 34.23 4.66 19.54
C LYS A 30 35.21 4.12 18.49
N LEU A 31 35.50 4.91 17.46
CA LEU A 31 36.54 4.58 16.47
C LEU A 31 37.94 4.59 17.09
N ALA A 32 38.24 5.56 17.95
CA ALA A 32 39.50 5.63 18.68
C ALA A 32 39.73 4.38 19.55
N GLU A 33 38.71 3.96 20.30
CA GLU A 33 38.74 2.73 21.12
C GLU A 33 38.92 1.46 20.28
N LYS A 34 38.23 1.37 19.13
CA LYS A 34 38.28 0.19 18.27
C LYS A 34 39.60 0.03 17.52
N TYR A 35 40.18 1.14 17.06
CA TYR A 35 41.36 1.15 16.21
C TYR A 35 42.65 1.48 16.96
N GLY A 36 42.59 1.75 18.28
CA GLY A 36 43.76 2.07 19.09
C GLY A 36 44.41 3.42 18.73
N VAL A 37 43.64 4.34 18.14
CA VAL A 37 44.13 5.65 17.66
C VAL A 37 43.62 6.75 18.57
N HIS A 38 44.44 7.75 18.89
CA HIS A 38 43.99 8.89 19.68
C HIS A 38 42.86 9.66 18.98
N LYS A 39 41.78 9.98 19.70
CA LYS A 39 40.59 10.67 19.16
C LYS A 39 40.94 11.94 18.37
N ASP A 40 41.90 12.72 18.85
CA ASP A 40 42.28 13.99 18.21
C ASP A 40 42.99 13.77 16.86
N ALA A 41 43.70 12.65 16.67
CA ALA A 41 44.30 12.30 15.39
C ALA A 41 43.21 12.00 14.35
N ILE A 42 42.17 11.23 14.74
CA ILE A 42 40.98 10.98 13.91
C ILE A 42 40.27 12.30 13.62
N GLY A 43 40.08 13.18 14.61
CA GLY A 43 39.40 14.47 14.44
C GLY A 43 40.10 15.42 13.48
N LYS A 44 41.44 15.56 13.59
CA LYS A 44 42.25 16.38 12.67
C LYS A 44 42.13 15.89 11.24
N ARG A 45 42.24 14.57 11.04
CA ARG A 45 42.16 13.96 9.72
C ARG A 45 40.75 14.03 9.13
N ALA A 46 39.72 13.74 9.93
CA ALA A 46 38.33 13.85 9.51
C ALA A 46 37.95 15.28 9.10
N LYS A 47 38.51 16.31 9.75
CA LYS A 47 38.34 17.71 9.36
C LYS A 47 39.07 18.04 8.06
N ALA A 48 40.31 17.57 7.91
CA ALA A 48 41.11 17.81 6.69
C ALA A 48 40.50 17.14 5.45
N GLU A 49 39.89 15.97 5.62
CA GLU A 49 39.28 15.18 4.55
C GLU A 49 37.75 15.36 4.43
N GLY A 50 37.12 16.22 5.24
CA GLY A 50 35.69 16.53 5.12
C GLY A 50 34.74 15.38 5.43
N TRP A 51 35.09 14.46 6.34
CA TRP A 51 34.32 13.22 6.57
C TRP A 51 32.85 13.44 6.95
N GLN A 52 32.54 14.56 7.60
CA GLN A 52 31.17 14.90 7.96
C GLN A 52 30.30 15.17 6.72
N THR A 53 30.84 15.89 5.74
CA THR A 53 30.18 16.15 4.44
C THR A 53 30.01 14.85 3.67
N ASP A 54 31.07 14.03 3.61
CA ASP A 54 31.02 12.71 2.98
C ASP A 54 29.92 11.83 3.60
N ARG A 55 29.76 11.88 4.93
CA ARG A 55 28.73 11.12 5.66
C ARG A 55 27.33 11.63 5.35
N GLN A 56 27.15 12.94 5.24
CA GLN A 56 25.88 13.53 4.87
C GLN A 56 25.49 13.12 3.46
N MET A 57 26.40 13.26 2.48
CA MET A 57 26.16 12.84 1.10
C MET A 57 25.82 11.35 1.00
N GLN A 58 26.52 10.50 1.77
CA GLN A 58 26.21 9.07 1.79
C GLN A 58 24.84 8.80 2.41
N THR A 59 24.47 9.51 3.48
CA THR A 59 23.14 9.38 4.11
C THR A 59 22.04 9.82 3.14
N ASP A 60 22.23 10.94 2.45
CA ASP A 60 21.29 11.45 1.44
C ASP A 60 21.15 10.45 0.30
N ARG A 61 22.27 9.98 -0.26
CA ARG A 61 22.28 8.98 -1.34
C ARG A 61 21.58 7.68 -0.95
N VAL A 62 21.84 7.18 0.26
CA VAL A 62 21.16 5.98 0.78
C VAL A 62 19.68 6.24 0.94
N THR A 63 19.29 7.41 1.47
CA THR A 63 17.89 7.79 1.67
C THR A 63 17.16 7.88 0.33
N THR A 64 17.69 8.62 -0.65
CA THR A 64 17.14 8.73 -2.00
C THR A 64 17.00 7.36 -2.65
N LYS A 65 18.07 6.55 -2.65
CA LYS A 65 18.03 5.21 -3.26
C LYS A 65 17.07 4.25 -2.55
N THR A 66 16.86 4.45 -1.25
CA THR A 66 15.87 3.67 -0.48
C THR A 66 14.45 4.08 -0.86
N LEU A 67 14.18 5.38 -0.98
CA LEU A 67 12.89 5.90 -1.42
C LEU A 67 12.56 5.44 -2.86
N GLU A 68 13.52 5.54 -3.79
CA GLU A 68 13.38 5.03 -5.15
C GLU A 68 13.03 3.54 -5.15
N LYS A 69 13.78 2.71 -4.42
CA LYS A 69 13.50 1.27 -4.35
C LYS A 69 12.15 0.93 -3.70
N ILE A 70 11.70 1.73 -2.74
CA ILE A 70 10.38 1.56 -2.13
C ILE A 70 9.31 1.90 -3.16
N ALA A 71 9.45 3.03 -3.86
CA ALA A 71 8.54 3.45 -4.92
C ALA A 71 8.48 2.42 -6.05
N ASP A 72 9.61 1.90 -6.51
CA ASP A 72 9.68 0.86 -7.55
C ASP A 72 8.97 -0.42 -7.10
N LYS A 73 9.22 -0.89 -5.87
CA LYS A 73 8.55 -2.08 -5.33
C LYS A 73 7.05 -1.89 -5.20
N GLU A 74 6.62 -0.69 -4.82
CA GLU A 74 5.21 -0.36 -4.70
C GLU A 74 4.56 -0.29 -6.09
N ALA A 75 5.19 0.37 -7.06
CA ALA A 75 4.76 0.40 -8.45
C ALA A 75 4.65 -1.02 -9.05
N ASP A 76 5.66 -1.88 -8.84
CA ASP A 76 5.65 -3.27 -9.29
C ASP A 76 4.51 -4.09 -8.66
N ARG A 77 4.31 -3.93 -7.34
CA ARG A 77 3.22 -4.61 -6.63
C ARG A 77 1.87 -4.18 -7.18
N LEU A 78 1.70 -2.89 -7.43
CA LEU A 78 0.47 -2.32 -7.98
C LEU A 78 0.23 -2.78 -9.41
N ALA A 79 1.25 -2.75 -10.27
CA ALA A 79 1.15 -3.23 -11.64
C ALA A 79 0.72 -4.71 -11.68
N ARG A 80 1.31 -5.56 -10.82
CA ARG A 80 0.91 -6.98 -10.71
C ARG A 80 -0.54 -7.15 -10.23
N LEU A 81 -1.00 -6.32 -9.30
CA LEU A 81 -2.38 -6.38 -8.82
C LEU A 81 -3.37 -6.00 -9.91
N ILE A 82 -3.09 -4.93 -10.65
CA ILE A 82 -3.92 -4.50 -11.79
C ILE A 82 -3.95 -5.60 -12.84
N ASP A 83 -2.79 -6.11 -13.25
CA ASP A 83 -2.68 -7.15 -14.26
C ASP A 83 -3.39 -8.46 -13.86
N ALA A 84 -3.32 -8.85 -12.57
CA ALA A 84 -4.10 -9.98 -12.07
C ALA A 84 -5.61 -9.71 -12.08
N THR A 85 -6.02 -8.49 -11.74
CA THR A 85 -7.43 -8.06 -11.72
C THR A 85 -8.01 -8.05 -13.13
N THR A 86 -7.30 -7.48 -14.11
CA THR A 86 -7.68 -7.46 -15.52
C THR A 86 -7.83 -8.88 -16.06
N ARG A 87 -6.85 -9.77 -15.83
CA ARG A 87 -6.95 -11.17 -16.24
C ARG A 87 -8.14 -11.91 -15.61
N ALA A 88 -8.45 -11.64 -14.35
CA ALA A 88 -9.62 -12.24 -13.71
C ALA A 88 -10.93 -11.75 -14.33
N ILE A 89 -11.00 -10.48 -14.73
CA ILE A 89 -12.14 -9.92 -15.47
C ILE A 89 -12.24 -10.57 -16.85
N ASP A 90 -11.13 -10.75 -17.57
CA ASP A 90 -11.12 -11.39 -18.89
C ASP A 90 -11.65 -12.82 -18.82
N VAL A 91 -11.20 -13.63 -17.85
CA VAL A 91 -11.72 -14.98 -17.62
C VAL A 91 -13.21 -14.97 -17.29
N ALA A 92 -13.67 -13.99 -16.51
CA ALA A 92 -15.08 -13.85 -16.19
C ALA A 92 -15.90 -13.46 -17.43
N MET A 93 -15.38 -12.60 -18.31
CA MET A 93 -16.01 -12.25 -19.58
C MET A 93 -16.07 -13.45 -20.53
N GLU A 94 -15.00 -14.23 -20.65
CA GLU A 94 -14.98 -15.46 -21.44
C GLU A 94 -16.03 -16.46 -20.95
N ALA A 95 -16.21 -16.60 -19.63
CA ALA A 95 -17.27 -17.41 -19.06
C ALA A 95 -18.69 -16.91 -19.38
N PHE A 96 -18.87 -15.60 -19.63
CA PHE A 96 -20.13 -15.03 -20.09
C PHE A 96 -20.38 -15.22 -21.58
N GLU A 97 -19.34 -15.39 -22.39
CA GLU A 97 -19.47 -15.67 -23.83
C GLU A 97 -19.91 -17.12 -24.10
N ASP A 98 -19.62 -18.05 -23.18
CA ASP A 98 -20.16 -19.42 -23.26
C ASP A 98 -21.61 -19.48 -22.75
N ASP A 99 -22.55 -19.41 -23.69
CA ASP A 99 -24.00 -19.50 -23.49
C ASP A 99 -24.43 -20.70 -22.61
N LYS A 100 -23.63 -21.76 -22.55
CA LYS A 100 -23.93 -22.99 -21.80
C LYS A 100 -23.12 -23.11 -20.52
N GLN A 101 -22.22 -22.20 -20.21
CA GLN A 101 -21.37 -22.28 -19.02
C GLN A 101 -22.22 -22.34 -17.75
N PHE A 102 -23.23 -21.48 -17.65
CA PHE A 102 -24.17 -21.48 -16.52
C PHE A 102 -25.21 -22.59 -16.62
N ASN A 103 -25.19 -23.43 -17.65
CA ASN A 103 -26.07 -24.57 -17.81
C ASN A 103 -25.38 -25.89 -17.45
N ARG A 104 -24.09 -25.88 -17.16
CA ARG A 104 -23.30 -27.08 -16.79
C ARG A 104 -23.32 -27.28 -15.28
N TYR A 105 -23.72 -28.47 -14.87
CA TYR A 105 -23.76 -28.88 -13.47
C TYR A 105 -22.86 -30.09 -13.26
N LEU A 106 -22.12 -30.08 -12.14
CA LEU A 106 -21.44 -31.27 -11.65
C LEU A 106 -22.46 -32.17 -10.95
N VAL A 107 -22.74 -33.32 -11.54
CA VAL A 107 -23.70 -34.28 -11.02
C VAL A 107 -22.96 -35.43 -10.37
N GLU A 108 -23.19 -35.62 -9.08
CA GLU A 108 -22.71 -36.80 -8.35
C GLU A 108 -23.62 -37.99 -8.66
N LYS A 109 -23.05 -39.04 -9.24
CA LYS A 109 -23.74 -40.30 -9.51
C LYS A 109 -23.21 -41.39 -8.60
N LYS A 110 -24.13 -42.27 -8.21
CA LYS A 110 -23.86 -43.43 -7.37
C LYS A 110 -24.46 -44.64 -8.03
N GLU A 111 -23.66 -45.68 -8.17
CA GLU A 111 -24.09 -46.95 -8.73
C GLU A 111 -23.75 -48.06 -7.73
N ARG A 112 -24.77 -48.85 -7.40
CA ARG A 112 -24.61 -50.04 -6.57
C ARG A 112 -24.61 -51.26 -7.45
N TYR A 113 -23.62 -52.12 -7.26
CA TYR A 113 -23.48 -53.34 -8.04
C TYR A 113 -23.11 -54.51 -7.13
N ALA A 114 -23.58 -55.69 -7.52
CA ALA A 114 -23.29 -56.94 -6.85
C ALA A 114 -21.88 -57.40 -7.22
N VAL A 115 -21.07 -57.68 -6.21
CA VAL A 115 -19.74 -58.27 -6.37
C VAL A 115 -19.77 -59.65 -5.73
N PRO A 116 -19.56 -60.73 -6.51
CA PRO A 116 -19.40 -62.06 -5.94
C PRO A 116 -18.11 -62.07 -5.10
N GLN A 117 -18.24 -62.41 -3.83
CA GLN A 117 -17.13 -62.66 -2.92
C GLN A 117 -17.08 -64.15 -2.62
N THR A 118 -15.94 -64.76 -2.89
CA THR A 118 -15.68 -66.14 -2.46
C THR A 118 -15.16 -66.09 -1.04
N GLU A 119 -15.94 -66.64 -0.11
CA GLU A 119 -15.54 -66.79 1.28
C GLU A 119 -14.50 -67.91 1.42
N GLU A 120 -13.72 -67.92 2.52
CA GLU A 120 -12.66 -68.92 2.75
C GLU A 120 -13.18 -70.37 2.77
N ASN A 121 -14.48 -70.56 3.04
CA ASN A 121 -15.16 -71.84 3.03
C ASN A 121 -15.56 -72.33 1.62
N GLY A 122 -15.29 -71.55 0.57
CA GLY A 122 -15.66 -71.86 -0.82
C GLY A 122 -17.09 -71.46 -1.21
N GLU A 123 -17.87 -70.85 -0.30
CA GLU A 123 -19.19 -70.33 -0.60
C GLU A 123 -19.08 -68.97 -1.31
N THR A 124 -19.97 -68.73 -2.27
CA THR A 124 -20.02 -67.45 -3.00
C THR A 124 -21.10 -66.57 -2.38
N ALA A 125 -20.69 -65.60 -1.57
CA ALA A 125 -21.58 -64.57 -1.05
C ALA A 125 -21.66 -63.40 -2.03
N THR A 126 -22.83 -62.76 -2.12
CA THR A 126 -22.99 -61.55 -2.94
C THR A 126 -22.88 -60.33 -2.05
N ALA A 127 -21.76 -59.60 -2.14
CA ALA A 127 -21.58 -58.33 -1.46
C ALA A 127 -22.10 -57.19 -2.35
N ILE A 128 -22.81 -56.22 -1.77
CA ILE A 128 -23.21 -55.00 -2.49
C ILE A 128 -22.06 -53.99 -2.35
N SER A 129 -21.46 -53.62 -3.47
CA SER A 129 -20.47 -52.54 -3.54
C SER A 129 -21.09 -51.27 -4.12
N GLU A 130 -20.49 -50.12 -3.83
CA GLU A 130 -20.94 -48.81 -4.30
C GLU A 130 -19.77 -48.07 -4.96
N ARG A 131 -20.00 -47.61 -6.20
CA ARG A 131 -19.09 -46.71 -6.91
C ARG A 131 -19.75 -45.33 -6.99
N GLN A 132 -18.97 -44.29 -6.71
CA GLN A 132 -19.38 -42.90 -6.83
C GLN A 132 -18.45 -42.17 -7.81
N TRP A 133 -19.01 -41.33 -8.68
CA TRP A 133 -18.25 -40.45 -9.59
C TRP A 133 -18.99 -39.14 -9.83
N VAL A 134 -18.25 -38.13 -10.27
CA VAL A 134 -18.81 -36.84 -10.67
C VAL A 134 -18.67 -36.72 -12.18
N GLU A 135 -19.75 -36.35 -12.86
CA GLU A 135 -19.74 -36.03 -14.28
C GLU A 135 -20.31 -34.64 -14.53
N GLU A 136 -19.80 -33.96 -15.56
CA GLU A 136 -20.36 -32.70 -16.03
C GLU A 136 -21.56 -32.98 -16.95
N GLN A 137 -22.71 -32.38 -16.64
CA GLN A 137 -23.92 -32.52 -17.44
C GLN A 137 -24.55 -31.16 -17.70
N THR A 138 -24.93 -30.91 -18.95
CA THR A 138 -25.61 -29.66 -19.34
C THR A 138 -27.13 -29.79 -19.20
N PHE A 139 -27.75 -28.87 -18.47
CA PHE A 139 -29.20 -28.79 -18.24
C PHE A 139 -29.79 -27.54 -18.91
N SER A 140 -31.10 -27.51 -19.13
CA SER A 140 -31.79 -26.30 -19.64
C SER A 140 -31.90 -25.18 -18.59
N LYS A 141 -31.87 -25.55 -17.31
CA LYS A 141 -31.91 -24.61 -16.19
C LYS A 141 -30.57 -23.89 -16.07
N VAL A 142 -30.62 -22.58 -15.86
CA VAL A 142 -29.44 -21.75 -15.58
C VAL A 142 -29.07 -21.83 -14.10
N ASP A 143 -27.80 -22.00 -13.81
CA ASP A 143 -27.19 -21.95 -12.50
C ASP A 143 -27.05 -20.48 -12.05
N THR A 144 -28.13 -19.98 -11.47
CA THR A 144 -28.19 -18.64 -10.90
C THR A 144 -27.22 -18.44 -9.74
N LYS A 145 -26.74 -19.51 -9.09
CA LYS A 145 -25.78 -19.41 -8.00
C LYS A 145 -24.39 -19.12 -8.57
N ALA A 146 -23.95 -19.90 -9.56
CA ALA A 146 -22.70 -19.64 -10.26
C ALA A 146 -22.66 -18.21 -10.85
N LEU A 147 -23.76 -17.76 -11.45
CA LEU A 147 -23.89 -16.40 -11.96
C LEU A 147 -23.79 -15.34 -10.84
N LYS A 148 -24.49 -15.54 -9.72
CA LYS A 148 -24.43 -14.63 -8.57
C LYS A 148 -23.01 -14.55 -7.99
N ASP A 149 -22.35 -15.69 -7.81
CA ASP A 149 -21.00 -15.76 -7.25
C ASP A 149 -20.01 -15.00 -8.16
N LEU A 150 -20.10 -15.20 -9.48
CA LEU A 150 -19.26 -14.50 -10.46
C LEU A 150 -19.54 -12.99 -10.53
N THR A 151 -20.80 -12.56 -10.45
CA THR A 151 -21.14 -11.12 -10.36
C THR A 151 -20.63 -10.48 -9.06
N GLY A 152 -20.58 -11.24 -7.96
CA GLY A 152 -19.96 -10.81 -6.71
C GLY A 152 -18.47 -10.53 -6.89
N ILE A 153 -17.75 -11.48 -7.50
CA ILE A 153 -16.32 -11.36 -7.81
C ILE A 153 -16.06 -10.14 -8.69
N LEU A 154 -16.86 -9.92 -9.73
CA LEU A 154 -16.72 -8.74 -10.61
C LEU A 154 -16.94 -7.42 -9.88
N LYS A 155 -17.93 -7.36 -8.98
CA LYS A 155 -18.17 -6.18 -8.15
C LYS A 155 -17.00 -5.88 -7.23
N ASP A 156 -16.41 -6.91 -6.64
CA ASP A 156 -15.25 -6.79 -5.76
C ASP A 156 -14.00 -6.34 -6.53
N LEU A 157 -13.71 -6.94 -7.70
CA LEU A 157 -12.66 -6.50 -8.63
C LEU A 157 -12.84 -5.05 -9.10
N THR A 158 -14.08 -4.66 -9.41
CA THR A 158 -14.40 -3.28 -9.80
C THR A 158 -14.21 -2.31 -8.63
N GLY A 159 -14.54 -2.74 -7.41
CA GLY A 159 -14.24 -2.01 -6.18
C GLY A 159 -12.75 -1.77 -6.01
N LEU A 160 -11.94 -2.83 -6.16
CA LEU A 160 -10.48 -2.76 -6.05
C LEU A 160 -9.86 -1.81 -7.09
N MET A 161 -10.31 -1.86 -8.34
CA MET A 161 -9.84 -0.91 -9.36
C MET A 161 -10.26 0.53 -9.02
N ARG A 162 -11.48 0.73 -8.53
CA ARG A 162 -11.98 2.06 -8.17
C ARG A 162 -11.18 2.69 -7.03
N ASP A 163 -10.93 1.90 -5.98
CA ASP A 163 -10.12 2.31 -4.83
C ASP A 163 -8.69 2.65 -5.27
N PHE A 164 -8.13 1.87 -6.20
CA PHE A 164 -6.80 2.11 -6.75
C PHE A 164 -6.70 3.42 -7.55
N TYR A 165 -7.65 3.68 -8.44
CA TYR A 165 -7.64 4.90 -9.25
C TYR A 165 -8.13 6.15 -8.49
N ASN A 166 -8.46 6.04 -7.19
CA ASN A 166 -9.18 7.08 -6.45
C ASN A 166 -10.37 7.63 -7.27
N ILE A 167 -11.08 6.78 -8.03
CA ILE A 167 -12.23 7.24 -8.81
C ILE A 167 -13.41 7.29 -7.84
N PRO A 168 -13.80 8.45 -7.31
CA PRO A 168 -14.94 8.50 -6.41
C PRO A 168 -16.17 7.99 -7.15
N THR A 169 -16.98 7.17 -6.47
CA THR A 169 -18.31 6.86 -6.99
C THR A 169 -19.09 8.15 -7.24
N PRO A 170 -20.05 8.20 -8.17
CA PRO A 170 -20.87 9.39 -8.39
C PRO A 170 -21.49 9.94 -7.09
N ALA A 171 -21.86 9.06 -6.15
CA ALA A 171 -22.36 9.44 -4.83
C ALA A 171 -21.27 10.04 -3.92
N GLN A 172 -20.07 9.47 -3.89
CA GLN A 172 -18.93 10.02 -3.13
C GLN A 172 -18.41 11.33 -3.73
N ALA A 173 -18.40 11.46 -5.06
CA ALA A 173 -18.02 12.68 -5.76
C ALA A 173 -19.01 13.82 -5.46
N ALA A 174 -20.31 13.52 -5.41
CA ALA A 174 -21.34 14.46 -4.99
C ALA A 174 -21.17 14.86 -3.51
N ALA A 175 -20.88 13.90 -2.62
CA ALA A 175 -20.64 14.16 -1.20
C ALA A 175 -19.36 14.98 -0.96
N GLN A 176 -18.28 14.72 -1.70
CA GLN A 176 -17.03 15.48 -1.64
C GLN A 176 -17.20 16.89 -2.19
N LYS A 177 -17.96 17.09 -3.28
CA LYS A 177 -18.33 18.43 -3.77
C LYS A 177 -19.12 19.20 -2.74
N LEU A 178 -20.14 18.60 -2.14
CA LEU A 178 -20.94 19.26 -1.10
C LEU A 178 -20.10 19.59 0.15
N ALA A 179 -19.18 18.70 0.54
CA ALA A 179 -18.27 18.94 1.65
C ALA A 179 -17.24 20.04 1.32
N ALA A 180 -16.72 20.08 0.10
CA ALA A 180 -15.82 21.13 -0.37
C ALA A 180 -16.53 22.50 -0.44
N GLU A 181 -17.75 22.54 -0.98
CA GLU A 181 -18.59 23.76 -1.01
C GLU A 181 -18.88 24.26 0.41
N ARG A 182 -19.19 23.36 1.35
CA ARG A 182 -19.36 23.71 2.78
C ARG A 182 -18.08 24.24 3.40
N PHE A 183 -16.95 23.61 3.14
CA PHE A 183 -15.66 24.04 3.66
C PHE A 183 -15.21 25.40 3.10
N GLU A 184 -15.45 25.65 1.81
CA GLU A 184 -15.22 26.97 1.20
C GLU A 184 -16.15 28.04 1.77
N LEU A 185 -17.42 27.70 1.99
CA LEU A 185 -18.37 28.58 2.66
C LEU A 185 -17.92 28.92 4.09
N ASP A 186 -17.44 27.94 4.84
CA ASP A 186 -16.95 28.15 6.20
C ASP A 186 -15.64 28.93 6.22
N LYS A 187 -14.71 28.68 5.29
CA LYS A 187 -13.47 29.44 5.14
C LYS A 187 -13.73 30.90 4.76
N ARG A 188 -14.71 31.15 3.88
CA ARG A 188 -15.12 32.51 3.51
C ARG A 188 -15.78 33.24 4.68
N ARG A 189 -16.65 32.58 5.44
CA ARG A 189 -17.27 33.14 6.66
C ARG A 189 -16.23 33.44 7.75
N LEU A 190 -15.20 32.61 7.87
CA LEU A 190 -14.09 32.84 8.81
C LEU A 190 -13.18 34.01 8.38
N GLY A 191 -12.92 34.15 7.08
CA GLY A 191 -12.15 35.30 6.54
C GLY A 191 -12.92 36.62 6.60
N GLU A 192 -14.23 36.60 6.34
CA GLU A 192 -15.11 37.77 6.48
C GLU A 192 -15.28 38.21 7.95
N GLY A 193 -15.10 37.30 8.92
CA GLY A 193 -15.16 37.61 10.35
C GLY A 193 -13.87 38.19 10.95
N GLU A 194 -12.74 38.14 10.24
CA GLU A 194 -11.46 38.72 10.69
C GLU A 194 -11.21 40.14 10.14
N GLU A 195 -11.85 40.55 9.05
CA GLU A 195 -11.69 41.90 8.48
C GLU A 195 -12.73 42.93 8.99
N GLU A 196 -13.78 42.51 9.70
CA GLU A 196 -14.78 43.44 10.29
C GLU A 196 -14.47 43.78 11.77
N GLY A 197 -13.20 44.03 12.05
CA GLY A 197 -12.67 44.21 13.41
C GLY A 197 -11.74 45.40 13.59
N ASP A 198 -11.93 46.52 12.87
CA ASP A 198 -11.34 47.81 13.26
C ASP A 198 -11.93 49.01 12.47
N GLU A 199 -13.25 49.22 12.54
CA GLU A 199 -13.80 50.57 12.39
C GLU A 199 -14.63 50.91 13.62
N THR A 200 -14.01 51.63 14.54
CA THR A 200 -14.69 52.33 15.63
C THR A 200 -15.60 53.41 15.05
N GLY A 201 -16.84 53.03 14.73
CA GLY A 201 -17.91 53.97 14.44
C GLY A 201 -18.25 54.78 15.70
N VAL A 202 -17.58 55.91 15.89
CA VAL A 202 -18.01 56.92 16.88
C VAL A 202 -19.38 57.42 16.46
N VAL A 203 -20.43 56.91 17.09
CA VAL A 203 -21.77 57.48 17.00
C VAL A 203 -21.75 58.83 17.71
N LEU A 204 -21.62 59.91 16.93
CA LEU A 204 -21.94 61.26 17.39
C LEU A 204 -23.43 61.30 17.72
N MET A 205 -23.77 61.12 19.01
CA MET A 205 -25.10 61.46 19.50
C MET A 205 -25.34 62.95 19.23
N PRO A 206 -26.42 63.33 18.54
CA PRO A 206 -26.78 64.73 18.40
C PRO A 206 -27.07 65.31 19.80
N PRO A 207 -26.79 66.61 20.01
CA PRO A 207 -27.04 67.24 21.30
C PRO A 207 -28.53 67.13 21.63
N VAL A 208 -28.81 66.64 22.84
CA VAL A 208 -30.15 66.57 23.39
C VAL A 208 -30.72 67.99 23.42
N LEU A 209 -31.75 68.22 22.62
CA LEU A 209 -32.56 69.42 22.75
C LEU A 209 -33.28 69.34 24.10
N GLU A 210 -32.92 70.23 25.02
CA GLU A 210 -33.74 70.54 26.18
C GLU A 210 -35.08 71.06 25.65
N GLY A 211 -36.09 70.19 25.69
CA GLY A 211 -37.48 70.59 25.57
C GLY A 211 -37.97 70.98 26.96
N GLU A 212 -38.05 72.28 27.20
CA GLU A 212 -39.05 72.84 28.11
C GLU A 212 -40.43 72.30 27.71
N ASP A 213 -41.19 71.80 28.68
CA ASP A 213 -42.58 72.21 28.92
C ASP A 213 -43.17 71.43 30.12
N GLY A 214 -43.48 72.19 31.17
CA GLY A 214 -44.10 71.75 32.42
C GLY A 214 -43.99 72.81 33.51
#